data_AF-A0A0D2ZWM8-F1
#
_entry.id   AF-A0A0D2ZWM8-F1
#
_cell.length_a   1.000
_cell.length_b   1.000
_cell.length_c   1.000
_cell.angle_alpha   90.00
_cell.angle_beta   90.00
_cell.angle_gamma   90.00
#
_symmetry.space_group_name_H-M   'P 1'
#
loop_
_entity.id
_entity.type
_entity.pdbx_description
1 polymer ?
#
loop_
_entity_poly.entity_id
_entity_poly.type
_entity_poly.pdbx_seq_one_letter_code
_entity_poly.pdbx_strand_id
1 'polypeptide(L)'
;YVELAELLVRPQRLFSNENIDTSLVLTPERFGSVNRIFVLSDKDRTLVKEFQLWMIKNNPPNHVEHIQDSDHMVMISMPLDLGDCLLSLAKKFA
;
A
#
# COMPACT_ATOMS: atom_id res chain seq x y z
N TYR A 1 -5.18 -11.64 33.76
CA TYR A 1 -4.35 -11.27 32.60
C TYR A 1 -4.94 -11.77 31.28
N VAL A 2 -5.38 -13.04 31.19
CA VAL A 2 -6.03 -13.58 29.98
C VAL A 2 -7.34 -12.86 29.64
N GLU A 3 -8.23 -12.65 30.62
CA GLU A 3 -9.53 -11.96 30.41
C GLU A 3 -9.39 -10.50 29.94
N LEU A 4 -8.39 -9.77 30.45
CA LEU A 4 -8.12 -8.40 30.02
C LEU A 4 -7.53 -8.35 28.61
N ALA A 5 -6.71 -9.35 28.22
CA ALA A 5 -6.17 -9.46 26.89
C ALA A 5 -7.30 -9.64 25.85
N GLU A 6 -8.29 -10.51 26.15
CA GLU A 6 -9.46 -10.72 25.29
C GLU A 6 -10.32 -9.45 25.12
N LEU A 7 -10.51 -8.67 26.20
CA LEU A 7 -11.23 -7.39 26.14
C LEU A 7 -10.53 -6.31 25.30
N LEU A 8 -9.20 -6.41 25.14
CA LEU A 8 -8.40 -5.47 24.36
C LEU A 8 -8.18 -5.91 22.91
N VAL A 9 -8.57 -7.14 22.55
CA VAL A 9 -8.54 -7.59 21.15
C VAL A 9 -9.53 -6.74 20.35
N ARG A 10 -9.00 -5.80 19.58
CA ARG A 10 -9.77 -5.10 18.55
C ARG A 10 -9.77 -5.96 17.29
N PRO A 11 -10.94 -6.42 16.79
CA PRO A 11 -10.98 -7.13 15.52
C PRO A 11 -10.48 -6.21 14.42
N GLN A 12 -9.29 -6.53 13.88
CA GLN A 12 -8.77 -5.89 12.69
C GLN A 12 -9.64 -6.36 11.53
N ARG A 13 -10.45 -5.47 10.94
CA ARG A 13 -11.26 -5.80 9.77
C ARG A 13 -10.36 -5.89 8.55
N LEU A 14 -9.65 -7.00 8.43
CA LEU A 14 -9.09 -7.43 7.15
C LEU A 14 -10.30 -7.85 6.31
N PHE A 15 -10.49 -7.18 5.17
CA PHE A 15 -11.64 -7.42 4.30
C PHE A 15 -11.64 -8.90 3.85
N SER A 16 -12.68 -9.65 4.22
CA SER A 16 -12.93 -10.97 3.62
C SER A 16 -13.52 -10.81 2.22
N ASN A 17 -13.40 -11.84 1.38
CA ASN A 17 -13.97 -11.82 0.03
C ASN A 17 -15.49 -11.55 0.01
N GLU A 18 -16.17 -11.87 1.10
CA GLU A 18 -17.60 -11.63 1.33
C GLU A 18 -17.94 -10.15 1.52
N ASN A 19 -16.94 -9.34 1.89
CA ASN A 19 -17.06 -7.88 2.06
C ASN A 19 -16.65 -7.10 0.79
N ILE A 20 -16.35 -7.79 -0.32
CA ILE A 20 -16.00 -7.12 -1.57
C ILE A 20 -17.28 -6.55 -2.19
N ASP A 21 -17.35 -5.23 -2.27
CA ASP A 21 -18.43 -4.54 -2.98
C ASP A 21 -18.30 -4.80 -4.49
N THR A 22 -19.15 -5.70 -5.00
CA THR A 22 -19.18 -6.06 -6.42
C THR A 22 -19.65 -4.92 -7.32
N SER A 23 -20.23 -3.85 -6.76
CA SER A 23 -20.60 -2.65 -7.51
C SER A 23 -19.39 -1.74 -7.80
N LEU A 24 -18.29 -1.90 -7.05
CA LEU A 24 -17.05 -1.16 -7.24
C LEU A 24 -16.24 -1.72 -8.42
N VAL A 25 -16.70 -1.42 -9.64
CA VAL A 25 -15.99 -1.79 -10.86
C VAL A 25 -14.96 -0.71 -11.20
N LEU A 26 -13.68 -1.05 -11.11
CA LEU A 26 -12.59 -0.19 -11.59
C LEU A 26 -12.53 -0.27 -13.11
N THR A 27 -12.74 0.86 -13.80
CA THR A 27 -12.70 0.91 -15.27
C THR A 27 -11.46 1.65 -15.78
N PRO A 28 -10.95 1.32 -16.97
CA PRO A 28 -9.84 2.03 -17.60
C PRO A 28 -10.11 3.54 -17.77
N GLU A 29 -11.33 3.94 -18.08
CA GLU A 29 -11.70 5.34 -18.37
C GLU A 29 -11.69 6.21 -17.11
N ARG A 30 -11.93 5.61 -15.93
CA ARG A 30 -11.95 6.32 -14.64
C ARG A 30 -10.71 6.04 -13.81
N PHE A 31 -10.56 4.80 -13.34
CA PHE A 31 -9.44 4.43 -12.48
C PHE A 31 -8.13 4.32 -13.26
N GLY A 32 -8.19 3.91 -14.53
CA GLY A 32 -7.02 3.83 -15.40
C GLY A 32 -6.57 5.17 -15.99
N SER A 33 -7.37 6.24 -15.88
CA SER A 33 -7.02 7.54 -16.46
C SER A 33 -6.12 8.40 -15.58
N VAL A 34 -5.98 8.05 -14.29
CA VAL A 34 -5.06 8.72 -13.37
C VAL A 34 -3.68 8.07 -13.38
N ASN A 35 -2.61 8.87 -13.23
CA ASN A 35 -1.26 8.35 -13.02
C ASN A 35 -1.17 7.67 -11.66
N ARG A 36 -0.85 6.38 -11.65
CA ARG A 36 -0.72 5.55 -10.46
C ARG A 36 0.74 5.27 -10.18
N ILE A 37 1.15 5.51 -8.95
CA ILE A 37 2.51 5.28 -8.48
C ILE A 37 2.45 4.31 -7.32
N PHE A 38 3.25 3.24 -7.37
CA PHE A 38 3.37 2.27 -6.29
C PHE A 38 4.69 2.47 -5.58
N VAL A 39 4.67 2.69 -4.26
CA VAL A 39 5.88 2.82 -3.44
C VAL A 39 6.10 1.48 -2.72
N LEU A 40 7.14 0.75 -3.15
CA LEU A 40 7.53 -0.54 -2.58
C LEU A 40 8.28 -0.31 -1.27
N SER A 41 7.90 -1.05 -0.24
CA SER A 41 8.57 -1.05 1.07
C SER A 41 9.39 -2.33 1.25
N ASP A 42 10.69 -2.18 1.51
CA ASP A 42 11.63 -3.31 1.42
C ASP A 42 11.49 -4.35 2.55
N LYS A 43 11.26 -3.90 3.79
CA LYS A 43 11.22 -4.73 5.01
C LYS A 43 9.81 -4.88 5.57
N ASP A 44 8.80 -4.69 4.74
CA ASP A 44 7.41 -4.89 5.12
C ASP A 44 7.15 -6.37 5.48
N ARG A 45 6.67 -6.60 6.71
CA ARG A 45 6.32 -7.93 7.24
C ARG A 45 4.83 -8.24 7.15
N THR A 46 4.00 -7.23 6.85
CA THR A 46 2.56 -7.37 6.66
C THR A 46 2.25 -7.63 5.20
N LEU A 47 2.82 -6.84 4.30
CA LEU A 47 2.78 -7.03 2.85
C LEU A 47 4.17 -7.41 2.36
N VAL A 48 4.51 -8.69 2.50
CA VAL A 48 5.83 -9.21 2.08
C VAL A 48 6.12 -8.89 0.61
N LYS A 49 7.41 -8.78 0.27
CA LYS A 49 7.88 -8.32 -1.05
C LYS A 49 7.25 -9.08 -2.21
N GLU A 50 7.10 -10.39 -2.10
CA GLU A 50 6.48 -11.24 -3.12
C GLU A 50 5.02 -10.84 -3.38
N PHE A 51 4.30 -10.47 -2.32
CA PHE A 51 2.91 -10.01 -2.42
C PHE A 51 2.84 -8.62 -3.05
N GLN A 52 3.74 -7.70 -2.69
CA GLN A 52 3.83 -6.39 -3.36
C GLN A 52 4.12 -6.54 -4.86
N LEU A 53 5.08 -7.40 -5.25
CA LEU A 53 5.38 -7.69 -6.65
C LEU A 53 4.20 -8.36 -7.38
N TRP A 54 3.47 -9.25 -6.69
CA TRP A 54 2.25 -9.83 -7.22
C TRP A 54 1.17 -8.76 -7.48
N MET A 55 0.98 -7.78 -6.58
CA MET A 55 0.05 -6.66 -6.81
C MET A 55 0.45 -5.83 -8.02
N ILE A 56 1.73 -5.48 -8.15
CA ILE A 56 2.27 -4.73 -9.31
C ILE A 56 2.03 -5.51 -10.60
N LYS A 57 2.25 -6.83 -10.61
CA LYS A 57 2.04 -7.65 -11.81
C LYS A 57 0.58 -7.70 -12.25
N ASN A 58 -0.35 -7.87 -11.31
CA ASN A 58 -1.78 -8.03 -11.63
C ASN A 58 -2.49 -6.70 -11.90
N ASN A 59 -1.97 -5.59 -11.37
CA ASN A 59 -2.53 -4.27 -11.56
C ASN A 59 -1.40 -3.23 -11.77
N PRO A 60 -0.78 -3.22 -12.96
CA PRO A 60 0.45 -2.47 -13.22
C PRO A 60 0.25 -0.96 -13.04
N PRO A 61 1.00 -0.30 -12.15
CA PRO A 61 1.01 1.15 -12.02
C PRO A 61 1.79 1.80 -13.17
N ASN A 62 1.68 3.12 -13.31
CA ASN A 62 2.45 3.90 -14.29
C ASN A 62 3.92 4.03 -13.87
N HIS A 63 4.20 4.01 -12.57
CA HIS A 63 5.54 4.14 -12.02
C HIS A 63 5.67 3.37 -10.71
N VAL A 64 6.87 2.88 -10.41
CA VAL A 64 7.18 2.21 -9.15
C VAL A 64 8.41 2.89 -8.54
N GLU A 65 8.30 3.26 -7.28
CA GLU A 65 9.42 3.71 -6.45
C GLU A 65 9.71 2.67 -5.38
N HIS A 66 10.94 2.66 -4.88
CA HIS A 66 11.36 1.72 -3.84
C HIS A 66 12.05 2.48 -2.72
N ILE A 67 11.53 2.35 -1.50
CA ILE A 67 12.17 2.89 -0.31
C ILE A 67 12.85 1.74 0.40
N GLN A 68 14.19 1.80 0.40
CA GLN A 68 15.01 0.77 1.03
C GLN A 68 14.89 0.87 2.56
N ASP A 69 15.06 -0.27 3.23
CA ASP A 69 15.04 -0.37 4.69
C ASP A 69 13.73 0.04 5.40
N SER A 70 12.68 0.44 4.67
CA SER A 70 11.39 0.80 5.25
C SER A 70 10.57 -0.41 5.71
N ASP A 71 9.78 -0.22 6.76
CA ASP A 71 8.77 -1.18 7.19
C ASP A 71 7.39 -0.88 6.57
N HIS A 72 6.33 -1.57 7.02
CA HIS A 72 4.96 -1.34 6.53
C HIS A 72 4.51 0.11 6.69
N MET A 73 4.96 0.78 7.76
CA MET A 73 4.64 2.15 8.09
C MET A 73 5.76 3.07 7.57
N VAL A 74 5.93 3.14 6.25
CA VAL A 74 7.01 3.89 5.59
C VAL A 74 7.09 5.35 6.07
N MET A 75 5.95 5.98 6.32
CA MET A 75 5.86 7.34 6.84
C MET A 75 6.36 7.51 8.28
N ILE A 76 6.59 6.41 9.00
CA ILE A 76 7.14 6.38 10.36
C ILE A 76 8.59 5.90 10.32
N SER A 77 8.88 4.80 9.60
CA SER A 77 10.22 4.23 9.55
C SER A 77 11.19 5.06 8.70
N MET A 78 10.76 5.53 7.53
CA MET A 78 11.58 6.29 6.57
C MET A 78 10.88 7.59 6.11
N PRO A 79 10.53 8.51 7.02
CA PRO A 79 9.72 9.69 6.71
C PRO A 79 10.40 10.67 5.74
N LEU A 80 11.73 10.84 5.86
CA LEU A 80 12.49 11.76 5.01
C LEU A 80 12.60 11.24 3.59
N ASP A 81 13.00 9.99 3.42
CA ASP A 81 13.09 9.33 2.11
C ASP A 81 11.74 9.30 1.40
N LEU A 82 10.65 9.04 2.15
CA LEU A 82 9.30 9.14 1.60
C LEU A 82 8.95 10.56 1.18
N GLY A 83 9.29 11.56 2.01
CA GLY A 83 9.06 12.97 1.69
C GLY A 83 9.78 13.42 0.42
N ASP A 84 11.05 13.09 0.30
CA ASP A 84 11.88 13.41 -0.87
C ASP A 84 11.37 12.68 -2.13
N CYS A 85 11.00 11.40 -1.99
CA CYS A 85 10.37 10.62 -3.04
C CYS A 85 9.07 11.28 -3.53
N LEU A 86 8.14 11.62 -2.61
CA LEU A 86 6.88 12.28 -2.96
C LEU A 86 7.10 13.65 -3.61
N LEU A 87 8.08 14.44 -3.14
CA LEU A 87 8.41 15.72 -3.73
C LEU A 87 8.97 15.56 -5.16
N SER A 88 9.81 14.56 -5.39
CA SER A 88 10.34 14.21 -6.71
C SER A 88 9.22 13.80 -7.67
N LEU A 89 8.32 12.92 -7.22
CA LEU A 89 7.17 12.47 -7.99
C LEU A 89 6.21 13.63 -8.30
N ALA A 90 5.93 14.50 -7.34
CA ALA A 90 5.10 15.68 -7.55
C ALA A 90 5.69 16.57 -8.66
N LYS A 91 7.01 16.76 -8.70
CA LYS A 91 7.65 17.53 -9.78
C LYS A 91 7.62 16.81 -11.13
N LYS A 92 7.71 15.48 -11.14
CA LYS A 92 7.73 14.66 -12.35
C LYS A 92 6.36 14.55 -13.03
N PHE A 93 5.28 14.54 -12.24
CA PHE A 93 3.91 14.30 -12.70
C PHE A 93 2.98 15.50 -12.50
N ALA A 94 3.51 16.69 -12.18
CA ALA A 94 2.77 17.96 -12.16
C ALA A 94 2.28 18.39 -13.54
#